data_AF-A0A379S2F0-F1
#
_entry.id   AF-A0A379S2F0-F1
#
_cell.length_a   1.000
_cell.length_b   1.000
_cell.length_c   1.000
_cell.angle_alpha   90.00
_cell.angle_beta   90.00
_cell.angle_gamma   90.00
#
_symmetry.space_group_name_H-M   'P 1'
#
loop_
_entity.id
_entity.type
_entity.pdbx_description
1 polymer ?
#
loop_
_entity_poly.entity_id
_entity_poly.type
_entity_poly.pdbx_seq_one_letter_code
_entity_poly.pdbx_strand_id
1 'polypeptide(L)'
;MSTSDYSKTPTITTYDNRHLAVRTLEWCRHPDTPQTTEIRPTYCQYDARGFLSQSADPRLAAAGLNNFTCDYDLGGQSAAYLQR
;
A
#
# COMPACT_ATOMS: atom_id res chain seq x y z
N MET A 1 -7.70 27.23 -0.50
CA MET A 1 -7.14 26.01 -1.13
C MET A 1 -6.87 26.33 -2.57
N SER A 2 -5.61 26.48 -2.94
CA SER A 2 -5.22 26.80 -4.31
C SER A 2 -5.06 25.50 -5.10
N THR A 3 -5.50 25.45 -6.36
CA THR A 3 -5.42 24.27 -7.23
C THR A 3 -3.99 23.75 -7.44
N SER A 4 -2.98 24.57 -7.14
CA SER A 4 -1.55 24.20 -7.17
C SER A 4 -1.19 23.10 -6.18
N ASP A 5 -1.85 23.04 -5.02
CA ASP A 5 -1.48 22.13 -3.92
C ASP A 5 -1.69 20.65 -4.29
N TYR A 6 -2.69 20.37 -5.12
CA TYR A 6 -3.03 19.01 -5.59
C TYR A 6 -2.42 18.66 -6.96
N SER A 7 -1.63 19.57 -7.53
CA SER A 7 -0.99 19.31 -8.82
C SER A 7 -0.02 18.14 -8.70
N LYS A 8 -0.18 17.16 -9.60
CA LYS A 8 0.64 15.93 -9.68
C LYS A 8 0.58 15.04 -8.44
N THR A 9 -0.56 15.01 -7.74
CA THR A 9 -0.83 14.07 -6.63
C THR A 9 -1.97 13.09 -6.97
N PRO A 10 -1.86 12.28 -8.04
CA PRO A 10 -2.89 11.29 -8.36
C PRO A 10 -2.89 10.14 -7.32
N THR A 11 -3.85 9.23 -7.40
CA THR A 11 -3.72 7.90 -6.79
C THR A 11 -3.41 6.91 -7.90
N ILE A 12 -2.34 6.12 -7.75
CA ILE A 12 -1.95 5.12 -8.75
C ILE A 12 -1.97 3.73 -8.13
N THR A 13 -2.73 2.82 -8.74
CA THR A 13 -2.69 1.40 -8.40
C THR A 13 -1.85 0.65 -9.41
N THR A 14 -0.87 -0.11 -8.93
CA THR A 14 -0.04 -0.99 -9.75
C THR A 14 -0.47 -2.43 -9.55
N TYR A 15 -0.48 -3.19 -10.64
CA TYR A 15 -0.95 -4.57 -10.67
C TYR A 15 0.19 -5.53 -11.06
N ASP A 16 0.16 -6.76 -10.54
CA ASP A 16 1.00 -7.85 -11.04
C ASP A 16 0.46 -8.42 -12.37
N ASN A 17 1.15 -9.41 -12.93
CA ASN A 17 0.76 -10.10 -14.17
C ASN A 17 -0.53 -10.94 -14.05
N ARG A 18 -1.13 -11.02 -12.86
CA ARG A 18 -2.42 -11.66 -12.58
C ARG A 18 -3.52 -10.65 -12.32
N HIS A 19 -3.25 -9.35 -12.52
CA HIS A 19 -4.16 -8.25 -12.23
C HIS A 19 -4.49 -8.10 -10.73
N LEU A 20 -3.57 -8.47 -9.84
CA LEU A 20 -3.69 -8.23 -8.40
C LEU A 20 -3.00 -6.93 -8.00
N ALA A 21 -3.66 -6.10 -7.19
CA ALA A 21 -3.19 -4.77 -6.82
C ALA A 21 -2.03 -4.86 -5.80
N VAL A 22 -0.79 -4.87 -6.29
CA VAL A 22 0.40 -5.08 -5.45
C VAL A 22 0.91 -3.83 -4.74
N ARG A 23 0.63 -2.64 -5.29
CA ARG A 23 0.97 -1.38 -4.63
C ARG A 23 -0.02 -0.29 -4.98
N THR A 24 -0.35 0.52 -3.99
CA THR A 24 -1.06 1.79 -4.16
C THR A 24 -0.09 2.92 -3.85
N LEU A 25 0.11 3.83 -4.79
CA LEU A 25 0.96 5.00 -4.65
C LEU A 25 0.07 6.23 -4.44
N GLU A 26 0.31 6.92 -3.34
CA GLU A 26 -0.33 8.18 -3.00
C GLU A 26 0.73 9.25 -2.76
N TRP A 27 0.37 10.52 -2.91
CA TRP A 27 1.27 11.64 -2.71
C TRP A 27 0.72 12.54 -1.61
N CYS A 28 1.53 12.82 -0.59
CA CYS A 28 1.20 13.73 0.48
C CYS A 28 2.01 15.01 0.36
N ARG A 29 1.34 16.15 0.31
CA ARG A 29 1.93 17.49 0.29
C ARG A 29 1.27 18.31 1.38
N HIS A 30 2.06 18.84 2.30
CA HIS A 30 1.56 19.72 3.35
C HIS A 30 1.39 21.15 2.79
N PRO A 31 0.29 21.85 3.10
CA PRO A 31 0.04 23.20 2.59
C PRO A 31 1.12 24.22 3.02
N ASP A 32 1.72 24.03 4.20
CA ASP A 32 2.79 24.91 4.67
C ASP A 32 4.15 24.64 3.98
N THR A 33 4.31 23.50 3.33
CA THR A 33 5.54 23.12 2.62
C THR A 33 5.24 22.60 1.21
N PRO A 34 4.65 23.42 0.33
CA PRO A 34 4.14 22.97 -0.97
C PRO A 34 5.24 22.53 -1.94
N GLN A 35 6.50 22.85 -1.65
CA GLN A 35 7.66 22.43 -2.45
C GLN A 35 8.08 20.98 -2.18
N THR A 36 7.59 20.37 -1.10
CA THR A 36 7.91 18.98 -0.73
C THR A 36 6.70 18.11 -0.98
N THR A 37 6.89 17.01 -1.72
CA THR A 37 5.85 16.01 -1.94
C THR A 37 6.40 14.64 -1.59
N GLU A 38 5.79 13.99 -0.60
CA GLU A 38 6.17 12.65 -0.17
C GLU A 38 5.33 11.61 -0.89
N ILE A 39 5.97 10.55 -1.39
CA ILE A 39 5.25 9.38 -1.89
C ILE A 39 4.94 8.43 -0.72
N ARG A 40 3.73 7.90 -0.69
CA ARG A 40 3.21 7.00 0.34
C ARG A 40 2.78 5.68 -0.32
N PRO A 41 3.72 4.75 -0.54
CA PRO A 41 3.40 3.45 -1.10
C PRO A 41 2.80 2.53 -0.03
N THR A 42 1.59 2.03 -0.28
CA THR A 42 1.05 0.86 0.42
C THR A 42 1.39 -0.39 -0.39
N TYR A 43 1.93 -1.41 0.27
CA TYR A 43 2.33 -2.67 -0.35
C TYR A 43 1.35 -3.78 -0.01
N CYS A 44 1.00 -4.59 -1.02
CA CYS A 44 0.23 -5.82 -0.89
C CYS A 44 0.98 -6.95 -1.60
N GLN A 45 1.14 -8.07 -0.93
CA GLN A 45 1.72 -9.29 -1.52
C GLN A 45 0.66 -10.36 -1.55
N TYR A 46 0.69 -11.18 -2.61
CA TYR A 46 -0.27 -12.25 -2.82
C TYR A 46 0.46 -13.57 -2.97
N ASP A 47 -0.09 -14.62 -2.37
CA ASP A 47 0.43 -15.97 -2.51
C ASP A 47 0.21 -16.53 -3.93
N ALA A 48 0.65 -17.77 -4.17
CA ALA A 48 0.52 -18.43 -5.47
C ALA A 48 -0.95 -18.58 -5.92
N ARG A 49 -1.89 -18.68 -4.96
CA ARG A 49 -3.33 -18.82 -5.20
C ARG A 49 -4.02 -17.47 -5.44
N GLY A 50 -3.34 -16.36 -5.16
CA GLY A 50 -3.84 -15.00 -5.31
C GLY A 50 -4.49 -14.43 -4.04
N PHE A 51 -4.31 -15.07 -2.88
CA PHE A 51 -4.77 -14.53 -1.60
C PHE A 51 -3.74 -13.55 -1.02
N LEU A 52 -4.22 -12.48 -0.38
CA LEU A 52 -3.37 -11.44 0.21
C LEU A 52 -2.56 -12.01 1.37
N SER A 53 -1.27 -12.28 1.18
CA SER A 53 -0.41 -12.85 2.21
C SER A 53 0.14 -11.80 3.17
N GLN A 54 0.44 -10.60 2.67
CA GLN A 54 1.03 -9.53 3.48
C GLN A 54 0.56 -8.17 3.00
N SER A 55 0.46 -7.22 3.93
CA SER A 55 0.37 -5.81 3.58
C SER A 55 1.17 -4.93 4.53
N ALA A 56 1.68 -3.82 3.99
CA ALA A 56 2.49 -2.86 4.74
C ALA A 56 2.18 -1.43 4.31
N ASP A 57 1.90 -0.58 5.30
CA ASP A 57 1.83 0.86 5.17
C ASP A 57 3.23 1.44 4.95
N PRO A 58 3.35 2.68 4.44
CA PRO A 58 4.65 3.26 4.11
C PRO A 58 5.65 3.29 5.28
N ARG A 59 5.17 3.49 6.51
CA ARG A 59 6.01 3.64 7.70
C ARG A 59 6.56 2.29 8.15
N LEU A 60 5.71 1.26 8.21
CA LEU A 60 6.13 -0.10 8.56
C LEU A 60 6.96 -0.72 7.43
N ALA A 61 6.60 -0.49 6.17
CA ALA A 61 7.38 -0.95 5.02
C ALA A 61 8.81 -0.38 5.05
N ALA A 62 8.98 0.92 5.38
CA ALA A 62 10.29 1.54 5.54
C ALA A 62 11.12 0.93 6.69
N ALA A 63 10.45 0.35 7.70
CA ALA A 63 11.08 -0.39 8.79
C ALA A 63 11.25 -1.89 8.51
N GLY A 64 10.88 -2.38 7.32
CA GLY A 64 10.90 -3.81 6.98
C GLY A 64 9.84 -4.64 7.72
N LEU A 65 8.76 -4.01 8.17
CA LEU A 65 7.67 -4.63 8.92
C LEU A 65 6.38 -4.65 8.08
N ASN A 66 5.50 -5.59 8.42
CA ASN A 66 4.16 -5.71 7.83
C ASN A 66 3.10 -5.23 8.82
N ASN A 67 2.03 -4.61 8.33
CA ASN A 67 0.82 -4.38 9.12
C ASN A 67 0.10 -5.70 9.36
N PHE A 68 -0.04 -6.47 8.27
CA PHE A 68 -0.75 -7.74 8.27
C PHE A 68 0.10 -8.83 7.64
N THR A 69 0.09 -9.99 8.27
CA THR A 69 0.50 -11.25 7.66
C THR A 69 -0.67 -12.22 7.79
N CYS A 70 -1.10 -12.81 6.67
CA CYS A 70 -2.31 -13.61 6.57
C CYS A 70 -1.99 -14.97 5.96
N ASP A 71 -2.46 -16.02 6.61
CA ASP A 71 -2.43 -17.38 6.06
C ASP A 71 -3.84 -17.81 5.67
N TYR A 72 -3.94 -18.56 4.57
CA TYR A 72 -5.20 -19.01 3.99
C TYR A 72 -5.21 -20.52 3.82
N ASP A 73 -6.34 -21.14 4.18
CA ASP A 73 -6.65 -22.50 3.74
C ASP A 73 -6.90 -22.56 2.23
N LEU A 74 -7.20 -23.74 1.70
CA LEU A 74 -7.50 -23.90 0.26
C LEU A 74 -8.85 -23.29 -0.15
N GLY A 75 -9.76 -23.06 0.80
CA GLY A 75 -11.07 -22.43 0.58
C GLY A 75 -11.04 -20.90 0.66
N GLY A 76 -9.89 -20.30 0.99
CA GLY A 76 -9.72 -18.86 1.12
C GLY A 76 -10.18 -18.30 2.47
N GLN A 77 -10.38 -19.14 3.49
CA GLN A 77 -10.58 -18.67 4.86
C GLN A 77 -9.23 -18.27 5.46
N SER A 78 -9.17 -17.06 6.02
CA SER A 78 -7.93 -16.48 6.54
C SER A 78 -7.81 -16.55 8.05
N ALA A 79 -6.57 -16.68 8.51
CA ALA A 79 -6.13 -16.22 9.82
C ALA A 79 -5.21 -15.01 9.60
N ALA A 80 -5.69 -13.81 9.93
CA ALA A 80 -4.93 -12.58 9.81
C ALA A 80 -4.28 -12.20 11.15
N TYR A 81 -2.98 -11.95 11.14
CA TYR A 81 -2.24 -11.48 12.31
C TYR A 81 -1.83 -10.01 12.10
N LEU A 82 -2.27 -9.14 13.01
CA LEU A 82 -1.81 -7.76 13.08
C LEU A 82 -0.47 -7.72 13.82
N GLN A 83 0.59 -7.26 13.17
CA GLN A 83 1.85 -6.96 13.86
C GLN A 83 1.73 -5.59 14.54
N ARG A 84 1.89 -5.55 15.87
CA ARG A 84 1.88 -4.33 16.68
C ARG A 84 3.26 -3.68 16.72
#